data_AF-A0A6J4SA33-F1
#
_entry.id   AF-A0A6J4SA33-F1
#
_cell.length_a   1.000
_cell.length_b   1.000
_cell.length_c   1.000
_cell.angle_alpha   90.00
_cell.angle_beta   90.00
_cell.angle_gamma   90.00
#
_symmetry.space_group_name_H-M   'P 1'
#
loop_
_entity.id
_entity.type
_entity.pdbx_description
1 polymer ?
#
loop_
_entity_poly.entity_id
_entity_poly.type
_entity_poly.pdbx_seq_one_letter_code
_entity_poly.pdbx_strand_id
1 'polypeptide(L)'
;MNNPPSLSDPHPPIMVGGMGEQKTLRLVARYADACNLFAYGGPDLIRHKLDVIRRHCEDVGRDYEEIERTSLGTVHLAPGEMGVDDVVGTCRDLAGAGIQHAIFNMPNVHDIEPLETFGREIIPAVADL
;
A
#
# COMPACT_ATOMS: atom_id res chain seq x y z
N MET A 1 6.32 -31.55 2.13
CA MET A 1 5.59 -31.49 0.84
C MET A 1 4.21 -30.94 1.17
N ASN A 2 3.80 -29.81 0.61
CA ASN A 2 2.49 -29.22 0.94
C ASN A 2 1.38 -30.14 0.40
N ASN A 3 0.43 -30.51 1.26
CA ASN A 3 -0.74 -31.31 0.91
C ASN A 3 -1.98 -30.75 1.62
N PRO A 4 -2.96 -30.19 0.90
CA PRO A 4 -2.99 -30.02 -0.57
C PRO A 4 -1.95 -29.00 -1.07
N PRO A 5 -1.59 -29.04 -2.38
CA PRO A 5 -0.78 -27.99 -2.99
C PRO A 5 -1.54 -26.66 -3.05
N SER A 6 -0.83 -25.54 -3.24
CA SER A 6 -1.47 -24.27 -3.55
C SER A 6 -2.20 -24.35 -4.89
N LEU A 7 -3.31 -23.63 -5.01
CA LEU A 7 -4.02 -23.50 -6.28
C LEU A 7 -3.32 -22.52 -7.23
N SER A 8 -2.58 -21.55 -6.69
CA SER A 8 -1.81 -20.56 -7.45
C SER A 8 -0.40 -21.07 -7.71
N ASP A 9 0.09 -20.84 -8.94
CA ASP A 9 1.46 -21.11 -9.39
C ASP A 9 2.17 -19.77 -9.66
N PRO A 10 3.44 -19.57 -9.22
CA PRO A 10 4.24 -20.47 -8.39
C PRO A 10 3.79 -20.55 -6.93
N HIS A 11 3.13 -19.50 -6.44
CA HIS A 11 2.57 -19.40 -5.09
C HIS A 11 1.55 -18.24 -5.04
N PRO A 12 0.71 -18.15 -3.99
CA PRO A 12 -0.01 -16.91 -3.72
C PRO A 12 0.96 -15.73 -3.55
N PRO A 13 0.59 -14.50 -3.95
CA PRO A 13 1.45 -13.32 -3.77
C PRO A 13 1.80 -13.08 -2.29
N ILE A 14 3.06 -12.73 -2.03
CA ILE A 14 3.62 -12.48 -0.71
C ILE A 14 3.83 -10.98 -0.53
N MET A 15 3.11 -10.39 0.42
CA MET A 15 3.30 -9.00 0.83
C MET A 15 4.16 -8.93 2.10
N VAL A 16 5.20 -8.09 2.09
CA VAL A 16 6.03 -7.82 3.28
C VAL A 16 5.76 -6.41 3.79
N GLY A 17 5.28 -6.31 5.04
CA GLY A 17 4.93 -5.05 5.68
C GLY A 17 6.03 -4.47 6.58
N GLY A 18 6.15 -3.15 6.56
CA GLY A 18 7.00 -2.36 7.47
C GLY A 18 8.04 -1.49 6.75
N MET A 19 8.65 -0.56 7.50
CA MET A 19 9.51 0.50 6.94
C MET A 19 10.99 0.43 7.41
N GLY A 20 11.41 -0.71 7.97
CA GLY A 20 12.77 -0.92 8.47
C GLY A 20 13.78 -1.11 7.34
N GLU A 21 14.67 -0.15 7.14
CA GLU A 21 15.57 -0.08 5.97
C GLU A 21 16.58 -1.24 5.90
N GLN A 22 17.15 -1.64 7.05
CA GLN A 22 18.23 -2.63 7.06
C GLN A 22 17.76 -4.07 6.87
N LYS A 23 16.55 -4.39 7.36
CA LYS A 23 16.03 -5.76 7.40
C LYS A 23 14.79 -5.91 6.56
N THR A 24 13.72 -5.21 6.90
CA THR A 24 12.41 -5.34 6.25
C THR A 24 12.50 -5.02 4.76
N LEU A 25 13.05 -3.86 4.39
CA LEU A 25 13.11 -3.47 2.98
C LEU A 25 14.08 -4.32 2.16
N ARG A 26 15.11 -4.89 2.79
CA ARG A 26 15.97 -5.90 2.16
C ARG A 26 15.23 -7.21 1.91
N LEU A 27 14.34 -7.61 2.82
CA LEU A 27 13.47 -8.78 2.63
C LEU A 27 12.42 -8.52 1.53
N VAL A 28 11.88 -7.30 1.46
CA VAL A 28 11.00 -6.87 0.36
C VAL A 28 11.69 -7.10 -0.98
N ALA A 29 12.88 -6.51 -1.17
CA ALA A 29 13.64 -6.65 -2.40
C ALA A 29 13.91 -8.11 -2.76
N ARG A 30 14.25 -8.95 -1.78
CA ARG A 30 14.64 -10.34 -2.04
C ARG A 30 13.47 -11.31 -2.27
N TYR A 31 12.31 -11.07 -1.68
CA TYR A 31 11.27 -12.11 -1.56
C TYR A 31 9.84 -11.66 -1.80
N ALA A 32 9.54 -10.37 -1.76
CA ALA A 32 8.16 -9.91 -1.77
C ALA A 32 7.64 -9.68 -3.18
N ASP A 33 6.40 -10.05 -3.43
CA ASP A 33 5.63 -9.62 -4.61
C ASP A 33 5.04 -8.23 -4.39
N ALA A 34 4.84 -7.83 -3.13
CA ALA A 34 4.36 -6.49 -2.74
C ALA A 34 5.03 -5.96 -1.46
N CYS A 35 5.25 -4.65 -1.37
CA CYS A 35 5.63 -3.98 -0.13
C CYS A 35 4.41 -3.32 0.50
N ASN A 36 4.35 -3.23 1.84
CA ASN A 36 3.31 -2.46 2.53
C ASN A 36 3.94 -1.46 3.49
N LEU A 37 3.99 -0.20 3.04
CA LEU A 37 4.49 0.94 3.81
C LEU A 37 3.35 1.59 4.61
N PHE A 38 3.66 2.52 5.51
CA PHE A 38 2.64 3.18 6.32
C PHE A 38 2.40 4.62 5.90
N ALA A 39 1.14 4.93 5.56
CA ALA A 39 0.74 6.24 5.04
C ALA A 39 0.96 7.38 6.04
N TYR A 40 0.89 7.11 7.36
CA TYR A 40 1.15 8.11 8.41
C TYR A 40 2.57 8.70 8.35
N GLY A 41 3.50 8.04 7.64
CA GLY A 41 4.85 8.55 7.42
C GLY A 41 4.91 9.77 6.50
N GLY A 42 3.84 10.04 5.73
CA GLY A 42 3.80 11.10 4.73
C GLY A 42 4.53 10.74 3.42
N PRO A 43 4.28 11.51 2.35
CA PRO A 43 4.72 11.18 1.00
C PRO A 43 6.26 11.21 0.84
N ASP A 44 6.96 12.10 1.55
CA ASP A 44 8.42 12.19 1.45
C ASP A 44 9.14 11.02 2.10
N LEU A 45 8.63 10.54 3.25
CA LEU A 45 9.16 9.34 3.86
C LEU A 45 8.88 8.12 2.96
N ILE A 46 7.69 8.03 2.36
CA ILE A 46 7.36 6.95 1.42
C ILE A 46 8.33 6.94 0.24
N ARG A 47 8.54 8.09 -0.42
CA ARG A 47 9.53 8.22 -1.52
C ARG A 47 10.91 7.73 -1.09
N HIS A 48 11.36 8.17 0.09
CA HIS A 48 12.64 7.71 0.64
C HIS A 48 12.70 6.18 0.85
N LYS A 49 11.65 5.55 1.40
CA LYS A 49 11.62 4.10 1.59
C LYS A 49 11.57 3.34 0.27
N LEU A 50 10.84 3.85 -0.73
CA LEU A 50 10.82 3.29 -2.07
C LEU A 50 12.21 3.34 -2.73
N ASP A 51 12.95 4.45 -2.56
CA ASP A 51 14.34 4.55 -3.02
C ASP A 51 15.30 3.58 -2.31
N VAL A 52 15.02 3.27 -1.04
CA VAL A 52 15.78 2.23 -0.31
C VAL A 52 15.45 0.83 -0.85
N ILE A 53 14.18 0.53 -1.13
CA ILE A 53 13.80 -0.74 -1.77
C ILE A 53 14.49 -0.85 -3.13
N ARG A 54 14.50 0.21 -3.95
CA ARG A 54 15.16 0.21 -5.26
C ARG A 54 16.64 -0.14 -5.15
N ARG A 55 17.36 0.49 -4.21
CA ARG A 55 18.78 0.15 -3.93
C ARG A 55 18.97 -1.30 -3.50
N HIS A 56 18.11 -1.83 -2.63
CA HIS A 56 18.18 -3.25 -2.26
C HIS A 56 17.87 -4.19 -3.44
N CYS A 57 17.02 -3.78 -4.39
CA CYS A 57 16.74 -4.54 -5.61
C CYS A 57 17.97 -4.58 -6.51
N GLU A 58 18.66 -3.44 -6.68
CA GLU A 58 19.94 -3.34 -7.40
C GLU A 58 20.99 -4.28 -6.79
N ASP A 59 21.12 -4.29 -5.46
CA ASP A 59 22.09 -5.13 -4.73
C ASP A 59 21.85 -6.64 -4.92
N VAL A 60 20.59 -7.07 -5.10
CA VAL A 60 20.23 -8.48 -5.28
C VAL A 60 19.96 -8.85 -6.75
N GLY A 61 20.10 -7.91 -7.67
CA GLY A 61 19.89 -8.11 -9.11
C GLY A 61 18.44 -8.40 -9.49
N ARG A 62 17.47 -7.78 -8.80
CA ARG A 62 16.04 -7.91 -9.09
C ARG A 62 15.49 -6.62 -9.71
N ASP A 63 14.53 -6.75 -10.62
CA ASP A 63 13.79 -5.59 -11.11
C ASP A 63 12.85 -5.05 -10.00
N TYR A 64 12.96 -3.76 -9.73
CA TYR A 64 12.14 -3.05 -8.74
C TYR A 64 10.65 -3.02 -9.14
N GLU A 65 10.35 -2.99 -10.44
CA GLU A 65 8.98 -2.93 -10.94
C GLU A 65 8.22 -4.26 -10.79
N GLU A 66 8.90 -5.35 -10.43
CA GLU A 66 8.25 -6.61 -10.03
C GLU A 66 7.57 -6.54 -8.65
N ILE A 67 7.79 -5.45 -7.88
CA ILE A 67 7.25 -5.29 -6.53
C ILE A 67 6.09 -4.30 -6.56
N GLU A 68 4.87 -4.78 -6.30
CA GLU A 68 3.72 -3.90 -6.12
C GLU A 68 3.91 -3.01 -4.88
N ARG A 69 3.71 -1.71 -5.05
CA ARG A 69 3.93 -0.71 -3.99
C ARG A 69 2.61 -0.40 -3.33
N THR A 70 2.41 -0.93 -2.13
CA THR A 70 1.19 -0.70 -1.35
C THR A 70 1.47 0.15 -0.11
N SER A 71 0.42 0.81 0.39
CA SER A 71 0.49 1.49 1.67
C SER A 71 -0.74 1.24 2.52
N LEU A 72 -0.56 1.15 3.83
CA LEU A 72 -1.62 1.08 4.81
C LEU A 72 -1.79 2.43 5.53
N GLY A 73 -2.99 3.00 5.43
CA GLY A 73 -3.44 4.15 6.21
C GLY A 73 -4.66 3.82 7.07
N THR A 74 -5.09 4.80 7.87
CA THR A 74 -6.38 4.73 8.58
C THR A 74 -7.25 5.87 8.06
N VAL A 75 -8.49 5.56 7.69
CA VAL A 75 -9.49 6.54 7.28
C VAL A 75 -10.68 6.44 8.23
N HIS A 76 -10.98 7.56 8.89
CA HIS A 76 -12.16 7.69 9.76
C HIS A 76 -13.11 8.71 9.15
N LEU A 77 -13.97 8.26 8.22
CA LEU A 77 -14.98 9.10 7.60
C LEU A 77 -16.14 9.31 8.57
N ALA A 78 -16.20 10.48 9.19
CA ALA A 78 -17.26 10.88 10.11
C ALA A 78 -17.35 12.41 10.20
N PRO A 79 -18.50 12.98 10.60
CA PRO A 79 -18.64 14.43 10.77
C PRO A 79 -17.61 15.00 11.76
N GLY A 80 -16.84 16.00 11.33
CA GLY A 80 -15.79 16.63 12.14
C GLY A 80 -14.47 15.86 12.21
N GLU A 81 -14.39 14.69 11.57
CA GLU A 81 -13.17 13.89 11.41
C GLU A 81 -12.63 14.08 9.98
N MET A 82 -12.65 13.05 9.13
CA MET A 82 -12.25 13.15 7.72
C MET A 82 -13.47 13.23 6.79
N GLY A 83 -13.35 14.04 5.73
CA GLY A 83 -14.28 14.07 4.60
C GLY A 83 -13.74 13.37 3.35
N VAL A 84 -14.56 13.35 2.29
CA VAL A 84 -14.21 12.77 0.97
C VAL A 84 -12.94 13.42 0.41
N ASP A 85 -12.85 14.75 0.45
CA ASP A 85 -11.72 15.50 -0.10
C ASP A 85 -10.39 15.17 0.61
N ASP A 86 -10.43 14.90 1.91
CA ASP A 86 -9.24 14.51 2.69
C ASP A 86 -8.70 13.14 2.23
N VAL A 87 -9.61 12.19 1.99
CA VAL A 87 -9.25 10.85 1.53
C VAL A 87 -8.75 10.88 0.09
N VAL A 88 -9.42 11.64 -0.79
CA VAL A 88 -8.98 11.83 -2.18
C VAL A 88 -7.61 12.52 -2.23
N GLY A 89 -7.38 13.53 -1.38
CA GLY A 89 -6.07 14.18 -1.23
C GLY A 89 -4.99 13.19 -0.81
N THR A 90 -5.29 12.36 0.19
CA THR A 90 -4.39 11.28 0.64
C THR A 90 -4.05 10.32 -0.50
N CYS A 91 -5.04 9.86 -1.28
CA CYS A 91 -4.80 8.98 -2.43
C CYS A 91 -3.88 9.62 -3.47
N ARG A 92 -4.06 10.91 -3.77
CA ARG A 92 -3.21 11.66 -4.71
C ARG A 92 -1.78 11.79 -4.22
N ASP A 93 -1.59 12.09 -2.94
CA ASP A 93 -0.26 12.19 -2.33
C ASP A 93 0.47 10.85 -2.35
N LEU A 94 -0.23 9.76 -2.05
CA LEU A 94 0.30 8.40 -2.12
C LEU A 94 0.68 8.01 -3.55
N ALA A 95 -0.21 8.25 -4.52
CA ALA A 95 0.06 7.99 -5.94
C ALA A 95 1.27 8.79 -6.43
N GLY A 96 1.34 10.09 -6.11
CA GLY A 96 2.48 10.95 -6.42
C GLY A 96 3.79 10.56 -5.70
N ALA A 97 3.70 9.80 -4.61
CA ALA A 97 4.85 9.21 -3.94
C ALA A 97 5.30 7.87 -4.58
N GLY A 98 4.51 7.30 -5.48
CA GLY A 98 4.80 6.03 -6.17
C GLY A 98 4.07 4.81 -5.60
N ILE A 99 3.05 5.00 -4.75
CA ILE A 99 2.17 3.92 -4.31
C ILE A 99 1.16 3.60 -5.41
N GLN A 100 0.97 2.32 -5.68
CA GLN A 100 0.04 1.80 -6.68
C GLN A 100 -1.27 1.32 -6.06
N HIS A 101 -1.25 0.95 -4.77
CA HIS A 101 -2.40 0.39 -4.08
C HIS A 101 -2.51 0.95 -2.66
N ALA A 102 -3.55 1.74 -2.42
CA ALA A 102 -3.88 2.26 -1.09
C ALA A 102 -4.80 1.30 -0.34
N ILE A 103 -4.38 0.90 0.86
CA ILE A 103 -5.13 0.05 1.78
C ILE A 103 -5.52 0.92 2.98
N PHE A 104 -6.79 0.88 3.37
CA PHE A 104 -7.29 1.65 4.51
C PHE A 104 -7.85 0.75 5.61
N ASN A 105 -7.35 0.93 6.82
CA ASN A 105 -8.09 0.57 8.02
C ASN A 105 -9.23 1.58 8.21
N MET A 106 -10.43 1.09 8.54
CA MET A 106 -11.62 1.91 8.71
C MET A 106 -12.23 1.62 10.09
N PRO A 107 -11.95 2.46 11.12
CA PRO A 107 -12.37 2.19 12.50
C PRO A 107 -13.90 2.07 12.66
N ASN A 108 -14.66 2.78 11.82
CA ASN A 108 -16.12 2.79 11.80
C ASN A 108 -16.70 1.91 10.69
N VAL A 109 -16.00 0.85 10.24
CA VAL A 109 -16.49 -0.06 9.18
C VAL A 109 -17.78 -0.81 9.53
N HIS A 110 -18.20 -0.78 10.80
CA HIS A 110 -19.48 -1.33 11.23
C HIS A 110 -20.67 -0.48 10.77
N ASP A 111 -20.45 0.79 10.46
CA ASP A 111 -21.40 1.65 9.76
C ASP A 111 -21.20 1.48 8.25
N ILE A 112 -22.28 1.31 7.50
CA ILE A 112 -22.21 1.04 6.05
C ILE A 112 -21.92 2.30 5.23
N GLU A 113 -22.31 3.48 5.73
CA GLU A 113 -22.24 4.76 5.02
C GLU A 113 -20.82 5.15 4.57
N PRO A 114 -19.75 4.96 5.38
CA PRO A 114 -18.37 5.12 4.91
C PRO A 114 -18.02 4.25 3.70
N LEU A 115 -18.42 2.98 3.69
CA LEU A 115 -18.16 2.06 2.57
C LEU A 115 -18.94 2.47 1.31
N GLU A 116 -20.19 2.90 1.47
CA GLU A 116 -20.99 3.43 0.36
C GLU A 116 -20.39 4.71 -0.21
N THR A 117 -19.92 5.61 0.63
CA THR A 117 -19.20 6.83 0.24
C THR A 117 -17.91 6.49 -0.52
N PHE A 118 -17.15 5.49 -0.06
CA PHE A 118 -15.98 5.00 -0.80
C PHE A 118 -16.34 4.53 -2.20
N GLY A 119 -17.37 3.69 -2.32
CA GLY A 119 -17.80 3.14 -3.60
C GLY A 119 -18.39 4.18 -4.56
N ARG A 120 -19.13 5.16 -4.04
CA ARG A 120 -19.87 6.14 -4.86
C ARG A 120 -19.06 7.39 -5.20
N GLU A 121 -18.16 7.82 -4.34
CA GLU A 121 -17.51 9.13 -4.45
C GLU A 121 -15.99 9.03 -4.51
N ILE A 122 -15.36 8.31 -3.57
CA ILE A 122 -13.89 8.30 -3.45
C ILE A 122 -13.25 7.49 -4.57
N ILE A 123 -13.63 6.21 -4.75
CA ILE A 123 -13.02 5.33 -5.76
C ILE A 123 -13.16 5.92 -7.17
N PRO A 124 -14.33 6.42 -7.61
CA PRO A 124 -14.45 7.08 -8.91
C PRO A 124 -13.57 8.33 -9.06
N ALA A 125 -13.39 9.12 -8.00
CA ALA A 125 -12.59 10.35 -8.04
C ALA A 125 -11.08 10.10 -8.17
N VAL A 126 -10.62 8.87 -7.93
CA VAL A 126 -9.20 8.47 -7.98
C VAL A 126 -8.92 7.34 -8.97
N ALA A 127 -9.90 6.99 -9.82
CA ALA A 127 -9.83 5.83 -10.71
C ALA A 127 -8.72 5.93 -11.77
N ASP A 128 -8.31 7.15 -12.15
CA ASP A 128 -7.31 7.42 -13.18
C ASP A 128 -5.92 7.76 -12.60
N LEU A 129 -5.71 7.58 -11.29
CA LEU A 129 -4.40 7.79 -10.65
C LEU A 129 -3.37 6.71 -11.03
#